data_AF-A0A833R4I9-F1
#
_entry.id   AF-A0A833R4I9-F1
#
_cell.length_a   1.000
_cell.length_b   1.000
_cell.length_c   1.000
_cell.angle_alpha   90.00
_cell.angle_beta   90.00
_cell.angle_gamma   90.00
#
_symmetry.space_group_name_H-M   'P 1'
#
loop_
_entity.id
_entity.type
_entity.pdbx_description
1 polymer ?
#
loop_
_entity_poly.entity_id
_entity_poly.type
_entity_poly.pdbx_seq_one_letter_code
_entity_poly.pdbx_strand_id
1 'polypeptide(L)'
;MLLLVCARLFSLVELLLYIRRKVESGKLSPDFGHKLEELYYSYQNAILQSGNPNAHEVIRANMAVAFDRMLLDAEDPFILPPLHKAIREPFDYYKFGQNYIRPLVDFRNSYVGNIHLFQEMEQKLEQVPGFCLFIEGPALLIFIQSNPIVN
;
A
#
# COMPACT_ATOMS: atom_id res chain seq x y z
N MET A 1 -9.08 6.23 17.39
CA MET A 1 -9.36 7.48 16.63
C MET A 1 -8.41 8.66 16.94
N LEU A 2 -7.49 8.58 17.91
CA LEU A 2 -6.52 9.67 18.19
C LEU A 2 -5.24 9.63 17.31
N LEU A 3 -4.92 8.50 16.66
CA LEU A 3 -3.70 8.32 15.87
C LEU A 3 -3.71 9.09 14.52
N LEU A 4 -4.88 9.18 13.89
CA LEU A 4 -5.09 9.85 12.59
C LEU A 4 -4.73 11.34 12.58
N VAL A 5 -4.92 12.04 13.71
CA VAL A 5 -4.62 13.48 13.81
C VAL A 5 -3.13 13.70 14.10
N CYS A 6 -2.46 12.75 14.77
CA CYS A 6 -1.06 12.93 15.17
C CYS A 6 -0.04 12.42 14.14
N ALA A 7 -0.38 11.44 13.28
CA ALA A 7 0.55 10.91 12.27
C ALA A 7 0.99 11.96 11.23
N ARG A 8 0.20 13.03 11.03
CA ARG A 8 0.60 14.19 10.21
C ARG A 8 1.58 15.15 10.90
N LEU A 9 1.78 15.01 12.21
CA LEU A 9 2.63 15.88 13.04
C LEU A 9 3.91 15.20 13.52
N PHE A 10 3.99 13.86 13.46
CA PHE A 10 5.19 13.14 13.85
C PHE A 10 6.21 13.07 12.72
N SER A 11 7.45 13.44 13.04
CA SER A 11 8.64 13.08 12.28
C SER A 11 8.83 11.56 12.28
N LEU A 12 9.55 11.05 11.28
CA LEU A 12 9.84 9.61 11.16
C LEU A 12 10.60 9.05 12.38
N VAL A 13 11.44 9.89 13.01
CA VAL A 13 12.15 9.53 14.24
C VAL A 13 11.17 9.30 15.39
N GLU A 14 10.20 10.18 15.55
CA GLU A 14 9.18 10.04 16.60
C GLU A 14 8.31 8.81 16.39
N LEU A 15 8.05 8.44 15.13
CA LEU A 15 7.29 7.26 14.78
C LEU A 15 8.04 5.95 15.14
N LEU A 16 9.35 5.88 14.86
CA LEU A 16 10.18 4.73 15.28
C LEU A 16 10.27 4.64 16.81
N LEU A 17 10.44 5.78 17.49
CA LEU A 17 10.43 5.84 18.96
C LEU A 17 9.08 5.38 19.54
N TYR A 18 7.97 5.72 18.89
CA TYR A 18 6.65 5.26 19.29
C TYR A 18 6.50 3.74 19.18
N ILE A 19 6.98 3.12 18.10
CA ILE A 19 7.00 1.66 17.94
C ILE A 19 7.78 1.01 19.08
N ARG A 20 8.99 1.51 19.36
CA ARG A 20 9.82 0.98 20.46
C ARG A 20 9.13 1.06 21.81
N ARG A 21 8.50 2.20 22.13
CA ARG A 21 7.72 2.37 23.38
C ARG A 21 6.54 1.40 23.45
N LYS A 22 5.86 1.13 22.32
CA LYS A 22 4.76 0.16 22.26
C LYS A 22 5.26 -1.27 22.52
N VAL A 23 6.43 -1.63 22.00
CA VAL A 23 7.10 -2.91 22.30
C VAL A 23 7.49 -3.00 23.78
N GLU A 24 8.16 -1.98 24.32
CA GLU A 24 8.56 -1.92 25.74
C GLU A 24 7.37 -2.03 26.69
N SER A 25 6.23 -1.44 26.33
CA SER A 25 5.00 -1.52 27.12
C SER A 25 4.20 -2.82 26.95
N GLY A 26 4.69 -3.76 26.12
CA GLY A 26 4.01 -5.03 25.83
C GLY A 26 2.75 -4.90 24.95
N LYS A 27 2.47 -3.69 24.42
CA LYS A 27 1.31 -3.43 23.54
C LYS A 27 1.56 -3.85 22.09
N LEU A 28 2.81 -4.16 21.74
CA LEU A 28 3.22 -4.66 20.44
C LEU A 28 4.19 -5.81 20.66
N SER A 29 4.11 -6.88 19.89
CA SER A 29 5.11 -7.95 19.98
C SER A 29 6.47 -7.45 19.49
N PRO A 30 7.59 -7.92 20.08
CA PRO A 30 8.93 -7.58 19.61
C PRO A 30 9.14 -7.90 18.12
N ASP A 31 8.64 -9.06 17.68
CA ASP A 31 8.75 -9.51 16.28
C ASP A 31 8.05 -8.54 15.32
N PHE A 32 6.86 -8.06 15.67
CA PHE A 32 6.13 -7.12 14.82
C PHE A 32 6.80 -5.74 14.82
N GLY A 33 7.29 -5.27 15.98
CA GLY A 33 8.09 -4.04 16.06
C GLY A 33 9.34 -4.10 15.18
N HIS A 34 10.08 -5.21 15.22
CA HIS A 34 11.26 -5.41 14.37
C HIS A 34 10.93 -5.37 12.88
N LYS A 35 9.85 -6.05 12.46
CA LYS A 35 9.38 -6.04 11.06
C LYS A 35 8.98 -4.65 10.57
N LEU A 36 8.40 -3.82 11.43
CA LEU A 36 8.10 -2.42 11.08
C LEU A 36 9.40 -1.63 10.87
N GLU A 37 10.40 -1.78 11.74
CA GLU A 37 11.70 -1.13 11.53
C GLU A 37 12.38 -1.61 10.23
N GLU A 38 12.38 -2.91 9.95
CA GLU A 38 12.91 -3.48 8.71
C GLU A 38 12.19 -2.94 7.46
N LEU A 39 10.86 -2.87 7.50
CA LEU A 39 10.06 -2.28 6.43
C LEU A 39 10.44 -0.81 6.18
N TYR A 40 10.66 -0.04 7.24
CA TYR A 40 11.09 1.35 7.12
C TYR A 40 12.43 1.47 6.40
N TYR A 41 13.45 0.75 6.86
CA TYR A 41 14.79 0.86 6.29
C TYR A 41 14.84 0.33 4.84
N SER A 42 14.15 -0.78 4.55
CA SER A 42 14.06 -1.31 3.19
C SER A 42 13.38 -0.32 2.23
N TYR A 43 12.25 0.26 2.62
CA TYR A 43 11.56 1.27 1.82
C TYR A 43 12.41 2.52 1.64
N GLN A 44 12.99 3.06 2.73
CA GLN A 44 13.88 4.21 2.69
C GLN A 44 15.03 4.00 1.71
N ASN A 45 15.72 2.86 1.81
CA ASN A 45 16.86 2.56 0.95
C ASN A 45 16.45 2.47 -0.53
N ALA A 46 15.34 1.79 -0.84
CA ALA A 46 14.84 1.68 -2.21
C ALA A 46 14.50 3.05 -2.82
N ILE A 47 13.86 3.94 -2.05
CA ILE A 47 13.47 5.27 -2.53
C ILE A 47 14.65 6.22 -2.66
N LEU A 48 15.64 6.14 -1.76
CA LEU A 48 16.87 6.93 -1.88
C LEU A 48 17.70 6.48 -3.09
N GLN A 49 17.75 5.17 -3.36
CA GLN A 49 18.47 4.60 -4.49
C GLN A 49 17.79 4.86 -5.85
N SER A 50 16.49 5.16 -5.87
CA SER A 50 15.76 5.44 -7.12
C SER A 50 16.10 6.79 -7.76
N GLY A 51 16.86 7.65 -7.08
CA GLY A 51 17.22 8.98 -7.56
C GLY A 51 16.06 9.98 -7.57
N ASN A 52 14.97 9.69 -6.84
CA ASN A 52 13.84 10.59 -6.72
C ASN A 52 14.25 11.89 -6.01
N PRO A 53 14.10 13.08 -6.63
CA PRO A 53 14.51 14.35 -6.01
C PRO A 53 13.73 14.69 -4.74
N ASN A 54 12.53 14.11 -4.57
CA ASN A 54 11.66 14.30 -3.41
C ASN A 54 11.70 13.11 -2.44
N ALA A 55 12.74 12.26 -2.49
CA ALA A 55 12.82 11.01 -1.74
C ALA A 55 12.45 11.16 -0.25
N HIS A 56 13.02 12.15 0.44
CA HIS A 56 12.75 12.37 1.87
C HIS A 56 11.29 12.68 2.18
N GLU A 57 10.63 13.49 1.36
CA GLU A 57 9.22 13.81 1.53
C GLU A 57 8.34 12.58 1.24
N VAL A 58 8.65 11.85 0.17
CA VAL A 58 7.94 10.62 -0.21
C VAL A 58 8.02 9.59 0.91
N ILE A 59 9.22 9.31 1.43
CA ILE A 59 9.43 8.39 2.55
C ILE A 59 8.61 8.84 3.76
N ARG A 60 8.67 10.12 4.13
CA ARG A 60 7.93 10.65 5.27
C ARG A 60 6.42 10.48 5.11
N ALA A 61 5.88 10.94 3.99
CA ALA A 61 4.43 10.92 3.75
C ALA A 61 3.89 9.49 3.69
N ASN A 62 4.57 8.59 2.97
CA ASN A 62 4.11 7.22 2.79
C ASN A 62 4.27 6.37 4.05
N MET A 63 5.41 6.46 4.76
CA MET A 63 5.65 5.66 5.96
C MET A 63 4.79 6.09 7.14
N ALA A 64 4.53 7.39 7.30
CA ALA A 64 3.64 7.88 8.35
C ALA A 64 2.22 7.29 8.22
N VAL A 65 1.67 7.29 7.00
CA VAL A 65 0.36 6.71 6.74
C VAL A 65 0.40 5.18 6.84
N ALA A 66 1.43 4.53 6.28
CA ALA A 66 1.55 3.07 6.33
C ALA A 66 1.56 2.54 7.76
N PHE A 67 2.37 3.13 8.65
CA PHE A 67 2.44 2.69 10.04
C PHE A 67 1.18 3.01 10.81
N ASP A 68 0.56 4.17 10.59
CA ASP A 68 -0.74 4.49 11.19
C ASP A 68 -1.80 3.43 10.83
N ARG A 69 -1.84 2.98 9.57
CA ARG A 69 -2.74 1.91 9.13
C ARG A 69 -2.38 0.53 9.70
N MET A 70 -1.09 0.16 9.71
CA MET A 70 -0.63 -1.13 10.23
C MET A 70 -0.83 -1.26 11.74
N LEU A 71 -0.62 -0.18 12.49
CA LEU A 71 -0.84 -0.16 13.93
C LEU A 71 -2.33 -0.16 14.27
N LEU A 72 -3.17 0.48 13.46
CA LEU A 72 -4.62 0.36 13.59
C LEU A 72 -5.08 -1.09 13.40
N ASP A 73 -4.59 -1.78 12.37
CA ASP A 73 -4.92 -3.20 12.13
C ASP A 73 -4.34 -4.12 13.22
N ALA A 74 -3.20 -3.79 13.80
CA ALA A 74 -2.67 -4.54 14.96
C ALA A 74 -3.53 -4.34 16.23
N GLU A 75 -4.14 -3.17 16.41
CA GLU A 75 -5.03 -2.87 17.53
C GLU A 75 -6.46 -3.43 17.33
N ASP A 76 -6.97 -3.39 16.09
CA ASP A 76 -8.29 -3.87 15.69
C ASP A 76 -8.21 -4.61 14.32
N PRO A 77 -7.86 -5.92 14.34
CA PRO A 77 -7.57 -6.67 13.12
C PRO A 77 -8.75 -6.76 12.15
N PHE A 78 -8.49 -6.41 10.89
CA PHE A 78 -9.48 -6.56 9.84
C PHE A 78 -9.70 -8.04 9.48
N ILE A 79 -10.95 -8.48 9.56
CA ILE A 79 -11.33 -9.83 9.17
C ILE A 79 -11.66 -9.86 7.67
N LEU A 80 -10.83 -10.55 6.89
CA LEU A 80 -11.03 -10.71 5.45
C LEU A 80 -12.27 -11.58 5.16
N PRO A 81 -13.32 -11.05 4.50
CA PRO A 81 -14.45 -11.85 4.06
C PRO A 81 -14.10 -12.66 2.80
N PRO A 82 -14.85 -13.74 2.48
CA PRO A 82 -14.63 -14.54 1.27
C PRO A 82 -14.64 -13.75 -0.04
N LEU A 83 -15.45 -12.70 -0.11
CA LEU A 83 -15.46 -11.72 -1.20
C LEU A 83 -15.19 -10.32 -0.62
N HIS A 84 -13.93 -9.90 -0.68
CA HIS A 84 -13.51 -8.58 -0.20
C HIS A 84 -13.60 -7.54 -1.32
N LYS A 85 -14.46 -6.53 -1.12
CA LYS A 85 -14.49 -5.33 -1.98
C LYS A 85 -13.48 -4.31 -1.44
N ALA A 86 -12.78 -3.63 -2.34
CA ALA A 86 -11.83 -2.58 -1.96
C ALA A 86 -12.51 -1.50 -1.10
N ILE A 87 -11.93 -1.21 0.06
CA ILE A 87 -12.40 -0.16 0.96
C ILE A 87 -11.90 1.19 0.44
N ARG A 88 -12.82 2.07 0.05
CA ARG A 88 -12.53 3.40 -0.51
C ARG A 88 -12.85 4.56 0.45
N GLU A 89 -13.67 4.31 1.47
CA GLU A 89 -14.12 5.30 2.45
C GLU A 89 -14.19 4.66 3.86
N PRO A 90 -13.98 5.42 4.95
CA PRO A 90 -13.60 6.85 4.99
C PRO A 90 -12.11 7.07 4.68
N PHE A 91 -11.35 5.98 4.49
CA PHE A 91 -9.96 6.01 4.06
C PHE A 91 -9.82 5.19 2.78
N ASP A 92 -9.23 5.80 1.75
CA ASP A 92 -9.04 5.16 0.45
C ASP A 92 -7.79 4.27 0.46
N TYR A 93 -7.95 3.00 0.86
CA TYR A 93 -6.86 2.03 0.92
C TYR A 93 -6.27 1.72 -0.47
N TYR A 94 -7.08 1.80 -1.51
CA TYR A 94 -6.61 1.61 -2.88
C TYR A 94 -5.67 2.74 -3.30
N LYS A 95 -6.09 4.00 -3.13
CA LYS A 95 -5.26 5.16 -3.46
C LYS A 95 -4.01 5.24 -2.60
N PHE A 96 -4.12 4.85 -1.33
CA PHE A 96 -2.96 4.71 -0.45
C PHE A 96 -1.96 3.70 -0.99
N GLY A 97 -2.39 2.46 -1.28
CA GLY A 97 -1.50 1.41 -1.81
C GLY A 97 -0.84 1.81 -3.12
N GLN A 98 -1.61 2.45 -4.01
CA GLN A 98 -1.11 3.03 -5.25
C GLN A 98 0.02 4.05 -5.01
N ASN A 99 -0.21 5.03 -4.15
CA ASN A 99 0.79 6.06 -3.84
C ASN A 99 2.02 5.51 -3.10
N TYR A 100 1.82 4.48 -2.27
CA TYR A 100 2.88 3.82 -1.53
C TYR A 100 3.85 3.08 -2.45
N ILE A 101 3.33 2.34 -3.45
CA ILE A 101 4.16 1.56 -4.38
C ILE A 101 4.70 2.38 -5.56
N ARG A 102 3.95 3.39 -6.03
CA ARG A 102 4.35 4.22 -7.19
C ARG A 102 5.82 4.63 -7.25
N PRO A 103 6.46 5.13 -6.17
CA PRO A 103 7.85 5.57 -6.24
C PRO A 103 8.89 4.43 -6.25
N LEU A 104 8.47 3.18 -6.05
CA LEU A 104 9.30 1.98 -6.19
C LEU A 104 9.31 1.43 -7.63
N VAL A 105 8.42 1.92 -8.49
CA VAL A 105 8.32 1.47 -9.88
C VAL A 105 9.17 2.37 -10.77
N ASP A 106 10.15 1.78 -11.46
CA ASP A 106 10.87 2.46 -12.52
C ASP A 106 10.04 2.44 -13.81
N PHE A 107 9.14 3.41 -13.95
CA PHE A 107 8.26 3.53 -15.12
C PHE A 107 9.02 3.71 -16.44
N ARG A 108 10.28 4.16 -16.43
CA ARG A 108 11.07 4.36 -17.66
C ARG A 108 11.55 3.03 -18.22
N ASN A 109 11.88 2.10 -17.34
CA ASN A 109 12.39 0.79 -17.69
C ASN A 109 11.34 -0.33 -17.57
N SER A 110 10.13 0.00 -17.12
CA SER A 110 8.97 -0.90 -17.11
C SER A 110 8.25 -0.87 -18.45
N TYR A 111 7.63 -1.99 -18.84
CA TYR A 111 6.86 -2.09 -20.08
C TYR A 111 5.56 -2.86 -19.89
N VAL A 112 4.58 -2.58 -20.75
CA VAL A 112 3.33 -3.32 -20.84
C VAL A 112 3.28 -3.96 -22.23
N GLY A 113 3.34 -5.30 -22.27
CA GLY A 113 3.18 -6.05 -23.51
C GLY A 113 1.72 -6.10 -23.95
N ASN A 114 1.47 -6.10 -25.27
CA ASN A 114 0.15 -6.30 -25.86
C ASN A 114 -0.95 -5.39 -25.30
N ILE A 115 -0.66 -4.09 -25.12
CA ILE A 115 -1.59 -3.14 -24.49
C ILE A 115 -2.99 -3.08 -25.14
N HIS A 116 -3.08 -3.36 -26.44
CA HIS A 116 -4.36 -3.43 -27.18
C HIS A 116 -5.30 -4.51 -26.64
N LEU A 117 -4.78 -5.63 -26.10
CA LEU A 117 -5.61 -6.69 -25.53
C LEU A 117 -6.38 -6.20 -24.31
N PHE A 118 -5.83 -5.28 -23.52
CA PHE A 118 -6.56 -4.71 -22.38
C PHE A 118 -7.79 -3.91 -22.84
N GLN A 119 -7.68 -3.19 -23.96
CA GLN A 119 -8.82 -2.47 -24.55
C GLN A 119 -9.87 -3.45 -25.08
N GLU A 120 -9.44 -4.53 -25.75
CA GLU A 120 -10.36 -5.58 -26.18
C GLU A 120 -11.06 -6.28 -25.01
N MET A 121 -10.33 -6.50 -23.90
CA MET A 121 -10.90 -7.07 -22.68
C MET A 121 -11.95 -6.14 -22.06
N GLU A 122 -11.68 -4.83 -21.99
CA GLU A 122 -12.65 -3.84 -21.51
C GLU A 122 -13.93 -3.84 -22.36
N GLN A 123 -13.80 -3.86 -23.69
CA GLN A 123 -14.97 -3.93 -24.59
C GLN A 123 -15.77 -5.22 -24.42
N LYS A 124 -15.08 -6.36 -24.26
CA LYS A 124 -15.75 -7.66 -24.09
C LYS A 124 -16.38 -7.81 -22.71
N LEU A 125 -15.87 -7.16 -21.67
CA LEU A 125 -16.45 -7.20 -20.32
C LEU A 125 -17.90 -6.68 -20.28
N GLU A 126 -18.30 -5.85 -21.24
CA GLU A 126 -19.69 -5.41 -21.40
C GLU A 126 -20.61 -6.53 -21.92
N GLN A 127 -20.04 -7.58 -22.52
CA GLN A 127 -20.75 -8.64 -23.24
C GLN A 127 -20.66 -10.01 -22.55
N VAL A 128 -19.70 -10.22 -21.66
CA VAL A 128 -19.48 -11.50 -20.97
C VAL A 128 -19.47 -11.33 -19.45
N PRO A 129 -19.85 -12.36 -18.67
CA PRO A 129 -19.93 -12.25 -17.20
C PRO A 129 -18.59 -11.97 -16.50
N GLY A 130 -17.46 -12.21 -17.18
CA GLY A 130 -16.13 -11.89 -16.65
C GLY A 130 -15.00 -12.56 -17.43
N PHE A 131 -13.77 -12.16 -17.10
CA PHE A 131 -12.53 -12.78 -17.57
C PHE A 131 -11.75 -13.36 -16.40
N CYS A 132 -11.04 -14.47 -16.64
CA CYS A 132 -10.04 -14.99 -15.72
C CYS A 132 -8.64 -14.66 -16.25
N LEU A 133 -7.81 -14.03 -15.42
CA LEU A 133 -6.41 -13.77 -15.73
C LEU A 133 -5.55 -14.85 -15.09
N PHE A 134 -4.85 -15.63 -15.93
CA PHE A 134 -3.82 -16.55 -15.47
C PHE A 134 -2.48 -15.81 -15.49
N ILE A 135 -1.88 -15.65 -14.31
CA ILE A 135 -0.64 -14.90 -14.13
C ILE A 135 0.42 -15.82 -13.53
N GLU A 136 1.64 -15.75 -14.06
CA GLU A 136 2.83 -16.36 -13.46
C GLU A 136 3.73 -15.25 -12.90
N GLY A 137 4.15 -15.34 -11.63
CA GLY A 137 5.16 -14.43 -11.05
C GLY A 137 5.02 -14.18 -9.54
N PRO A 138 6.10 -13.75 -8.86
CA PRO A 138 6.16 -13.67 -7.39
C PRO A 138 5.46 -12.44 -6.78
N ALA A 139 5.25 -11.37 -7.57
CA ALA A 139 4.50 -10.20 -7.13
C ALA A 139 3.98 -9.46 -8.36
N LEU A 140 2.66 -9.41 -8.52
CA LEU A 140 2.02 -8.69 -9.60
C LEU A 140 1.12 -7.61 -9.00
N LEU A 141 1.34 -6.37 -9.44
CA LEU A 141 0.51 -5.24 -9.11
C LEU A 141 -0.21 -4.78 -10.38
N ILE A 142 -1.25 -5.51 -10.79
CA ILE A 142 -2.15 -5.05 -11.85
C ILE A 142 -3.26 -4.22 -11.22
N PHE A 143 -3.29 -2.93 -11.56
CA PHE A 143 -4.37 -2.03 -11.21
C PHE A 143 -5.38 -1.98 -12.37
N ILE A 144 -6.32 -2.93 -12.39
CA ILE A 144 -7.50 -2.83 -13.24
C ILE A 144 -8.65 -2.37 -12.35
N GLN A 145 -9.23 -1.21 -12.66
CA GLN A 145 -10.49 -0.79 -12.07
C GLN A 145 -11.57 -0.94 -13.14
N SER A 146 -12.40 -1.97 -13.03
CA SER A 146 -13.70 -1.97 -13.68
C SER A 146 -14.66 -1.12 -12.83
N ASN A 147 -15.33 -0.16 -13.46
CA ASN A 147 -16.50 0.46 -12.85
C ASN A 147 -17.56 -0.63 -12.60
N PRO A 148 -18.25 -0.63 -11.45
CA PRO A 148 -19.33 -1.59 -11.24
C PRO A 148 -20.44 -1.33 -12.26
N ILE A 149 -20.90 -2.42 -12.89
CA ILE A 149 -22.22 -2.47 -13.53
C ILE A 149 -23.22 -2.09 -12.45
N VAL A 150 -23.80 -0.90 -12.60
CA VAL A 150 -24.94 -0.46 -11.79
C VAL A 150 -26.14 -1.28 -12.26
N ASN A 151 -26.67 -2.12 -11.38
CA ASN A 151 -28.06 -2.58 -11.45
C ASN A 151 -28.91 -1.66 -10.59
#